data_AF-A0A1F2XP54-F1
#
_entry.id   AF-A0A1F2XP54-F1
#
_cell.length_a   1.000
_cell.length_b   1.000
_cell.length_c   1.000
_cell.angle_alpha   90.00
_cell.angle_beta   90.00
_cell.angle_gamma   90.00
#
_symmetry.space_group_name_H-M   'P 1'
#
loop_
_entity.id
_entity.type
_entity.pdbx_description
1 polymer ?
#
loop_
_entity_poly.entity_id
_entity_poly.type
_entity_poly.pdbx_seq_one_letter_code
_entity_poly.pdbx_strand_id
1 'polypeptide(L)'
;MGLRPLAPPAEPPDARRGETVYAKLCVNCHQEDGQGEPKPSPGVGYTIPPLWGEASFNAGAGMAKTAYAASYIHDNMPFGINYQTPVLTVQQAWDVAAYMISKPHPPAPPETASELQ
;
A
#
# COMPACT_ATOMS: atom_id res chain seq x y z
N MET A 1 14.48 7.37 -8.55
CA MET A 1 13.24 6.73 -8.04
C MET A 1 13.30 5.27 -8.44
N GLY A 2 13.60 4.40 -7.48
CA GLY A 2 13.66 2.96 -7.67
C GLY A 2 13.33 2.31 -6.34
N LEU A 3 12.54 1.25 -6.37
CA LEU A 3 12.17 0.52 -5.17
C LEU A 3 13.38 -0.28 -4.71
N ARG A 4 13.97 0.14 -3.59
CA ARG A 4 15.03 -0.60 -2.95
C ARG A 4 14.39 -1.74 -2.16
N PRO A 5 14.91 -2.97 -2.25
CA PRO A 5 14.43 -4.06 -1.41
C PRO A 5 14.54 -3.69 0.07
N LEU A 6 13.43 -3.79 0.81
CA LEU A 6 13.44 -3.68 2.27
C LEU A 6 14.02 -4.95 2.90
N ALA A 7 14.71 -4.81 4.03
CA ALA A 7 15.17 -5.96 4.80
C ALA A 7 13.98 -6.87 5.19
N PRO A 8 14.21 -8.20 5.33
CA PRO A 8 13.20 -9.09 5.88
C PRO A 8 12.75 -8.63 7.28
N PRO A 9 11.47 -8.80 7.64
CA PRO A 9 10.99 -8.48 8.97
C PRO A 9 11.52 -9.49 9.98
N ALA A 10 11.64 -9.09 11.25
CA ALA A 10 12.07 -9.97 12.33
C ALA A 10 11.00 -11.02 12.66
N GLU A 11 9.73 -10.65 12.52
CA GLU A 11 8.57 -11.52 12.70
C GLU A 11 7.77 -11.61 11.39
N PRO A 12 7.05 -12.73 11.15
CA PRO A 12 6.12 -12.82 10.02
C PRO A 12 5.15 -11.64 9.98
N PRO A 13 4.88 -11.04 8.81
CA PRO A 13 3.93 -9.93 8.70
C PRO A 13 2.55 -10.29 9.29
N ASP A 14 1.99 -9.45 10.15
CA ASP A 14 0.69 -9.66 10.80
C ASP A 14 -0.26 -8.48 10.54
N ALA A 15 -1.43 -8.77 9.98
CA ALA A 15 -2.41 -7.76 9.61
C ALA A 15 -3.04 -7.03 10.83
N ARG A 16 -3.12 -7.65 12.00
CA ARG A 16 -3.64 -7.00 13.23
C ARG A 16 -2.63 -6.01 13.79
N ARG A 17 -1.33 -6.33 13.75
CA ARG A 17 -0.28 -5.34 14.04
C ARG A 17 -0.31 -4.22 13.00
N GLY A 18 -0.51 -4.58 11.73
CA GLY A 18 -0.62 -3.63 10.63
C GLY A 18 -1.80 -2.67 10.76
N GLU A 19 -2.95 -3.14 11.23
CA GLU A 19 -4.12 -2.31 11.54
C GLU A 19 -3.79 -1.24 12.59
N THR A 20 -3.04 -1.63 13.63
CA THR A 20 -2.60 -0.68 14.66
C THR A 20 -1.66 0.38 14.09
N VAL A 21 -0.78 0.00 13.16
CA VAL A 21 0.09 0.96 12.44
C VAL A 21 -0.74 1.88 11.56
N TYR A 22 -1.69 1.33 10.83
CA TYR A 22 -2.60 2.06 9.94
C TYR A 22 -3.39 3.14 10.68
N ALA A 23 -4.05 2.76 11.78
CA ALA A 23 -4.84 3.67 12.61
C ALA A 23 -4.00 4.83 13.17
N LYS A 24 -2.70 4.60 13.42
CA LYS A 24 -1.80 5.62 13.99
C LYS A 24 -1.18 6.54 12.95
N LEU A 25 -0.82 6.02 11.78
CA LEU A 25 0.06 6.71 10.84
C LEU A 25 -0.55 6.97 9.47
N CYS A 26 -1.60 6.24 9.08
CA CYS A 26 -2.13 6.26 7.72
C CYS A 26 -3.55 6.86 7.65
N VAL A 27 -4.36 6.65 8.70
CA VAL A 27 -5.79 6.97 8.72
C VAL A 27 -6.09 8.44 8.47
N ASN A 28 -5.22 9.34 8.92
CA ASN A 28 -5.42 10.79 8.78
C ASN A 28 -5.47 11.25 7.32
N CYS A 29 -4.84 10.50 6.40
CA CYS A 29 -4.89 10.79 4.97
C CYS A 29 -5.81 9.80 4.25
N HIS A 30 -5.61 8.50 4.47
CA HIS A 30 -6.30 7.45 3.70
C HIS A 30 -7.70 7.08 4.23
N GLN A 31 -8.14 7.72 5.32
CA GLN A 31 -9.42 7.51 6.00
C GLN A 31 -9.56 6.14 6.68
N GLU A 32 -10.52 5.99 7.59
CA GLU A 32 -10.71 4.73 8.35
C GLU A 32 -11.09 3.55 7.43
N ASP A 33 -11.79 3.84 6.35
CA ASP A 33 -12.26 2.88 5.35
C ASP A 33 -11.28 2.69 4.19
N GLY A 34 -10.11 3.34 4.23
CA GLY A 34 -9.08 3.26 3.21
C GLY A 34 -9.46 3.80 1.84
N GLN A 35 -10.57 4.54 1.72
CA GLN A 35 -11.04 5.06 0.43
C GLN A 35 -10.31 6.34 0.00
N GLY A 36 -9.48 6.92 0.87
CA GLY A 36 -8.74 8.14 0.58
C GLY A 36 -9.68 9.33 0.35
N GLU A 37 -9.25 10.28 -0.48
CA GLU A 37 -9.96 11.53 -0.74
C GLU A 37 -10.07 11.77 -2.26
N PRO A 38 -11.27 11.76 -2.84
CA PRO A 38 -11.48 12.08 -4.25
C PRO A 38 -11.16 13.54 -4.52
N LYS A 39 -10.72 13.86 -5.74
CA LYS A 39 -10.51 15.26 -6.14
C LYS A 39 -11.86 15.99 -6.18
N PRO A 40 -11.94 17.24 -5.69
CA PRO A 40 -13.16 18.04 -5.82
C PRO A 40 -13.45 18.32 -7.30
N SER A 41 -14.74 18.39 -7.64
CA SER A 41 -15.20 18.73 -8.99
C SER A 41 -14.60 20.07 -9.46
N PRO A 42 -14.15 20.19 -10.73
CA PRO A 42 -14.28 19.21 -11.83
C PRO A 42 -13.13 18.19 -11.92
N GLY A 43 -12.30 18.07 -10.89
CA GLY A 43 -11.17 17.15 -10.87
C GLY A 43 -11.61 15.68 -10.94
N VAL A 44 -10.84 14.87 -11.67
CA VAL A 44 -11.03 13.41 -11.78
C VAL A 44 -9.90 12.69 -11.03
N GLY A 45 -10.26 11.61 -10.34
CA GLY A 45 -9.34 10.78 -9.56
C GLY A 45 -9.28 11.20 -8.10
N TYR A 46 -8.13 10.98 -7.46
CA TYR A 46 -7.96 11.14 -6.02
C TYR A 46 -6.82 12.12 -5.69
N THR A 47 -7.02 12.91 -4.64
CA THR A 47 -5.96 13.69 -3.99
C THR A 47 -5.15 12.78 -3.08
N ILE A 48 -5.85 11.94 -2.29
CA ILE A 48 -5.27 10.86 -1.53
C ILE A 48 -5.82 9.54 -2.07
N PRO A 49 -4.98 8.64 -2.59
CA PRO A 49 -5.49 7.45 -3.27
C PRO A 49 -6.15 6.47 -2.30
N PRO A 50 -7.19 5.74 -2.75
CA PRO A 50 -7.71 4.59 -2.02
C PRO A 50 -6.64 3.50 -1.96
N LEU A 51 -6.58 2.80 -0.83
CA LEU A 51 -5.63 1.70 -0.61
C LEU A 51 -6.25 0.33 -0.85
N TRP A 52 -7.57 0.22 -0.74
CA TRP A 52 -8.36 -0.98 -1.03
C TRP A 52 -9.79 -0.60 -1.46
N GLY A 53 -10.60 -1.57 -1.83
CA GLY A 53 -11.91 -1.38 -2.44
C GLY A 53 -11.85 -1.23 -3.96
N GLU A 54 -13.02 -1.11 -4.59
CA GLU A 54 -13.19 -1.15 -6.06
C GLU A 54 -12.37 -0.10 -6.83
N ALA A 55 -12.06 1.03 -6.19
CA ALA A 55 -11.29 2.12 -6.80
C ALA A 55 -9.77 2.00 -6.61
N SER A 56 -9.29 0.97 -5.92
CA SER A 56 -7.86 0.73 -5.66
C SER A 56 -7.20 -0.13 -6.77
N PHE A 57 -5.92 -0.44 -6.58
CA PHE A 57 -5.19 -1.37 -7.44
C PHE A 57 -5.77 -2.79 -7.38
N ASN A 58 -5.67 -3.51 -8.49
CA ASN A 58 -6.13 -4.91 -8.56
C ASN A 58 -5.10 -5.90 -7.98
N ALA A 59 -5.53 -7.13 -7.73
CA ALA A 59 -4.70 -8.21 -7.19
C ALA A 59 -3.50 -8.62 -8.07
N GLY A 60 -3.47 -8.25 -9.36
CA GLY A 60 -2.34 -8.48 -10.27
C GLY A 60 -1.29 -7.35 -10.25
N ALA A 61 -1.58 -6.22 -9.60
CA ALA A 61 -0.67 -5.10 -9.54
C ALA A 61 0.59 -5.42 -8.72
N GLY A 62 1.71 -4.75 -9.02
CA GLY A 62 2.93 -4.87 -8.22
C GLY A 62 2.71 -4.53 -6.74
N MET A 63 1.83 -3.56 -6.45
CA MET A 63 1.48 -3.15 -5.09
C MET A 63 0.69 -4.20 -4.31
N ALA A 64 0.09 -5.19 -4.99
CA ALA A 64 -0.54 -6.34 -4.33
C ALA A 64 0.48 -7.33 -3.75
N LYS A 65 1.79 -7.17 -4.05
CA LYS A 65 2.86 -7.99 -3.49
C LYS A 65 3.36 -7.38 -2.19
N THR A 66 3.22 -8.09 -1.07
CA THR A 66 3.56 -7.57 0.27
C THR A 66 4.98 -7.00 0.38
N ALA A 67 5.98 -7.67 -0.21
CA ALA A 67 7.37 -7.18 -0.18
C ALA A 67 7.55 -5.85 -0.93
N TYR A 68 6.83 -5.69 -2.05
CA TYR A 68 6.86 -4.46 -2.84
C TYR A 68 6.17 -3.33 -2.07
N ALA A 69 4.97 -3.61 -1.54
CA ALA A 69 4.22 -2.65 -0.74
C ALA A 69 5.00 -2.20 0.51
N ALA A 70 5.58 -3.14 1.26
CA ALA A 70 6.38 -2.82 2.44
C ALA A 70 7.57 -1.92 2.10
N SER A 71 8.28 -2.22 1.01
CA SER A 71 9.40 -1.40 0.53
C SER A 71 8.96 0.02 0.14
N TYR A 72 7.85 0.14 -0.59
CA TYR A 72 7.31 1.45 -0.97
C TYR A 72 6.88 2.26 0.25
N ILE A 73 6.13 1.64 1.16
CA ILE A 73 5.60 2.28 2.37
C ILE A 73 6.75 2.76 3.26
N HIS A 74 7.76 1.93 3.51
CA HIS A 74 8.91 2.32 4.35
C HIS A 74 9.64 3.55 3.79
N ASP A 75 9.84 3.60 2.48
CA ASP A 75 10.66 4.64 1.85
C ASP A 75 9.88 5.91 1.49
N ASN A 76 8.55 5.88 1.46
CA ASN A 76 7.72 6.99 0.92
C ASN A 76 6.52 7.38 1.78
N MET A 77 6.22 6.64 2.85
CA MET A 77 5.07 6.91 3.72
C MET A 77 5.47 7.04 5.19
N PRO A 78 4.91 8.01 5.93
CA PRO A 78 3.88 8.98 5.51
C PRO A 78 4.39 10.04 4.53
N PHE A 79 3.48 10.78 3.87
CA PHE A 79 3.87 11.80 2.89
C PHE A 79 4.87 12.82 3.47
N GLY A 80 5.88 13.18 2.68
CA GLY A 80 6.94 14.11 3.06
C GLY A 80 8.22 13.46 3.60
N ILE A 81 8.22 12.14 3.79
CA ILE A 81 9.45 11.39 4.11
C ILE A 81 10.16 10.91 2.85
N ASN A 82 11.38 10.41 3.04
CA ASN A 82 12.06 9.60 2.04
C ASN A 82 12.84 8.47 2.71
N TYR A 83 13.46 7.63 1.89
CA TYR A 83 14.22 6.45 2.27
C TYR A 83 15.43 6.70 3.21
N GLN A 84 15.92 7.94 3.31
CA GLN A 84 17.02 8.34 4.21
C GLN A 84 16.51 8.68 5.61
N THR A 85 15.22 9.01 5.73
CA THR A 85 14.56 9.39 6.98
C THR A 85 13.25 8.61 7.16
N PRO A 86 13.29 7.26 7.22
CA PRO A 86 12.10 6.46 7.39
C PRO A 86 11.44 6.70 8.75
N VAL A 87 10.11 6.76 8.78
CA VAL A 87 9.33 6.87 10.01
C VAL A 87 8.92 5.50 10.53
N LEU A 88 8.52 4.59 9.64
CA LEU A 88 8.18 3.22 10.00
C LEU A 88 9.46 2.41 10.19
N THR A 89 9.46 1.53 11.19
CA THR A 89 10.44 0.45 11.22
C THR A 89 10.19 -0.54 10.09
N VAL A 90 11.19 -1.36 9.77
CA VAL A 90 11.04 -2.48 8.82
C VAL A 90 9.80 -3.31 9.18
N GLN A 91 9.66 -3.76 10.44
CA GLN A 91 8.54 -4.58 10.87
C GLN A 91 7.19 -3.89 10.65
N GLN A 92 7.07 -2.61 11.01
CA GLN A 92 5.83 -1.86 10.85
C GLN A 92 5.43 -1.72 9.38
N ALA A 93 6.39 -1.50 8.48
CA ALA A 93 6.13 -1.39 7.05
C ALA A 93 5.61 -2.72 6.47
N TRP A 94 6.18 -3.86 6.90
CA TRP A 94 5.68 -5.19 6.52
C TRP A 94 4.29 -5.48 7.08
N ASP A 95 4.05 -5.16 8.34
CA ASP A 95 2.77 -5.40 8.99
C ASP A 95 1.65 -4.57 8.34
N VAL A 96 1.87 -3.27 8.10
CA VAL A 96 0.86 -2.40 7.47
C VAL A 96 0.64 -2.75 6.01
N ALA A 97 1.67 -3.22 5.28
CA ALA A 97 1.51 -3.77 3.94
C ALA A 97 0.60 -5.01 3.95
N ALA A 98 0.81 -5.92 4.91
CA ALA A 98 -0.04 -7.11 5.06
C ALA A 98 -1.49 -6.73 5.41
N TYR A 99 -1.70 -5.73 6.26
CA TYR A 99 -3.03 -5.21 6.55
C TYR A 99 -3.69 -4.65 5.29
N MET A 100 -3.01 -3.76 4.57
CA MET A 100 -3.51 -3.18 3.33
C MET A 100 -3.93 -4.27 2.33
N ILE A 101 -3.08 -5.27 2.09
CA ILE A 101 -3.31 -6.35 1.10
C ILE A 101 -4.40 -7.34 1.55
N SER A 102 -4.65 -7.47 2.86
CA SER A 102 -5.72 -8.34 3.38
C SER A 102 -7.13 -7.83 3.12
N LYS A 103 -7.28 -6.56 2.72
CA LYS A 103 -8.57 -5.93 2.42
C LYS A 103 -9.04 -6.32 1.01
N PRO A 104 -10.32 -6.11 0.67
CA PRO A 104 -10.82 -6.42 -0.68
C PRO A 104 -10.16 -5.55 -1.75
N HIS A 105 -9.74 -6.15 -2.86
CA HIS A 105 -9.24 -5.46 -4.05
C HIS A 105 -9.94 -6.00 -5.30
N PRO A 106 -9.99 -5.22 -6.39
CA PRO A 106 -10.41 -5.74 -7.68
C PRO A 106 -9.60 -6.98 -8.07
N PRO A 107 -10.24 -7.98 -8.70
CA PRO A 107 -9.52 -9.17 -9.17
C PRO A 107 -8.49 -8.79 -10.24
N ALA A 108 -7.42 -9.57 -10.32
CA ALA A 108 -6.50 -9.46 -11.44
C ALA A 108 -7.28 -9.67 -12.76
N PRO A 109 -6.97 -8.92 -13.83
CA PRO A 109 -7.46 -9.25 -15.15
C PRO A 109 -7.08 -10.70 -15.47
N PRO A 110 -7.92 -11.44 -16.22
CA PRO A 110 -7.52 -12.75 -16.71
C PRO A 110 -6.18 -12.62 -17.46
N GLU A 111 -5.24 -13.51 -17.18
CA GLU A 111 -3.96 -13.55 -17.89
C GLU A 111 -4.27 -13.78 -19.38
N THR A 112 -4.19 -12.72 -20.19
CA THR A 112 -4.04 -12.90 -21.63
C THR A 112 -2.66 -13.51 -21.80
N ALA A 113 -2.61 -14.84 -21.96
CA ALA A 113 -1.40 -15.54 -22.37
C ALA A 113 -0.77 -14.72 -23.50
N SER A 114 0.43 -14.21 -23.25
CA SER A 114 1.20 -13.41 -24.17
C SER A 114 1.34 -14.18 -25.49
N GLU A 115 0.54 -13.83 -26.50
CA GLU A 115 0.66 -14.26 -27.90
C GLU A 115 1.89 -13.61 -28.57
N LEU A 116 3.04 -13.66 -27.91
CA LEU A 116 4.33 -13.32 -28.48
C LEU A 116 5.27 -14.47 -28.17
N GLN A 117 5.13 -15.51 -29.00
CA GLN A 117 6.27 -16.28 -29.50
C GLN A 117 7.12 -15.39 -30.40
#